data_AF-A0AAE1T9C5-F1
#
_entry.id   AF-A0AAE1T9C5-F1
#
_cell.length_a   1.000
_cell.length_b   1.000
_cell.length_c   1.000
_cell.angle_alpha   90.00
_cell.angle_beta   90.00
_cell.angle_gamma   90.00
#
_symmetry.space_group_name_H-M   'P 1'
#
loop_
_entity.id
_entity.type
_entity.pdbx_description
1 polymer ?
#
loop_
_entity_poly.entity_id
_entity_poly.type
_entity_poly.pdbx_seq_one_letter_code
_entity_poly.pdbx_strand_id
1 'polypeptide(L)'
;MARRVWIAGFYVVGRVLSSKPFHPEALQSTLRMAFNPGKGMDFKMIEGDRFLLQFFHSLDRERVLARSPWAYDKNLVILAPVDYEDNPNLVDFKFL
;
A
#
# COMPACT_ATOMS: atom_id res chain seq x y z
N MET A 1 0.84 -4.70 -25.27
CA MET A 1 0.48 -5.69 -24.24
C MET A 1 1.60 -5.70 -23.20
N ALA A 2 1.40 -5.06 -22.05
CA ALA A 2 2.40 -4.99 -20.99
C ALA A 2 2.47 -6.33 -20.26
N ARG A 3 3.66 -6.93 -20.23
CA ARG A 3 3.91 -8.23 -19.61
C ARG A 3 3.79 -8.07 -18.09
N ARG A 4 2.70 -8.57 -17.50
CA ARG A 4 2.51 -8.64 -16.05
C ARG A 4 3.48 -9.67 -15.48
N VAL A 5 4.55 -9.20 -14.84
CA VAL A 5 5.37 -10.02 -13.94
C VAL A 5 4.92 -9.66 -12.53
N TRP A 6 3.93 -10.40 -12.01
CA TRP A 6 3.66 -10.43 -10.58
C TRP A 6 4.46 -11.62 -10.04
N ILE A 7 5.48 -11.34 -9.22
CA ILE A 7 6.26 -12.38 -8.53
C ILE A 7 5.48 -12.71 -7.25
N ALA A 8 5.51 -13.94 -6.74
CA ALA A 8 4.98 -14.22 -5.41
C ALA A 8 5.66 -13.31 -4.36
N GLY A 9 4.89 -12.70 -3.46
CA GLY A 9 5.43 -11.74 -2.50
C GLY A 9 4.40 -11.21 -1.51
N PHE A 10 4.85 -10.38 -0.56
CA PHE A 10 4.03 -9.82 0.50
C PHE A 10 3.47 -8.45 0.07
N TYR A 11 2.42 -8.48 -0.75
CA TYR A 11 1.83 -7.27 -1.32
C TYR A 11 0.68 -6.71 -0.48
N VAL A 12 0.58 -5.39 -0.51
CA VAL A 12 -0.51 -4.59 0.04
C VAL A 12 -0.86 -3.52 -0.97
N VAL A 13 -2.15 -3.39 -1.28
CA VAL A 13 -2.64 -2.18 -1.96
C VAL A 13 -3.07 -1.19 -0.90
N GLY A 14 -2.75 0.07 -1.13
CA GLY A 14 -3.20 1.17 -0.30
C GLY A 14 -3.92 2.23 -1.11
N ARG A 15 -4.75 3.01 -0.43
CA ARG A 15 -5.44 4.16 -1.01
C ARG A 15 -5.43 5.33 -0.02
N VAL A 16 -5.19 6.54 -0.52
CA VAL A 16 -5.32 7.76 0.29
C VAL A 16 -6.74 8.30 0.13
N LEU A 17 -7.47 8.42 1.24
CA LEU A 17 -8.80 9.03 1.25
C LEU A 17 -8.67 10.55 1.31
N SER A 18 -8.40 11.17 0.16
CA SER A 18 -8.21 12.61 0.02
C SER A 18 -9.07 13.18 -1.12
N SER A 19 -9.63 14.36 -0.90
CA SER A 19 -10.28 15.16 -1.96
C SER A 19 -9.31 16.02 -2.76
N LYS A 20 -8.04 16.08 -2.33
CA LYS A 20 -6.98 16.89 -2.94
C LYS A 20 -5.84 16.01 -3.46
N PRO A 21 -5.13 16.46 -4.51
CA PRO A 21 -3.88 15.83 -4.93
C PRO A 21 -2.85 15.80 -3.79
N PHE A 22 -2.00 14.78 -3.81
CA PHE A 22 -0.90 14.63 -2.87
C PHE A 22 0.39 14.29 -3.61
N HIS A 23 1.53 14.52 -2.97
CA HIS A 23 2.85 14.21 -3.53
C HIS A 23 3.22 12.75 -3.20
N PRO A 24 3.40 11.87 -4.21
CA PRO A 24 3.71 10.46 -3.97
C PRO A 24 4.98 10.23 -3.14
N GLU A 25 6.01 11.05 -3.34
CA GLU A 25 7.27 10.98 -2.60
C GLU A 25 7.07 11.29 -1.12
N ALA A 26 6.24 12.29 -0.81
CA ALA A 26 5.89 12.64 0.57
C ALA A 26 5.07 11.53 1.23
N LEU A 27 4.13 10.93 0.51
CA LEU A 27 3.38 9.75 0.96
C LEU A 27 4.34 8.60 1.26
N GLN A 28 5.20 8.23 0.30
CA GLN A 28 6.17 7.14 0.45
C GLN A 28 7.09 7.36 1.66
N SER A 29 7.63 8.56 1.84
CA SER A 29 8.47 8.91 2.99
C SER A 29 7.71 8.75 4.31
N THR A 30 6.49 9.29 4.38
CA THR A 30 5.62 9.18 5.57
C THR A 30 5.32 7.72 5.91
N LEU A 31 4.92 6.92 4.92
CA LEU A 31 4.58 5.51 5.12
C LEU A 31 5.81 4.69 5.53
N ARG A 32 6.99 4.91 4.93
CA ARG A 32 8.23 4.23 5.32
C ARG A 32 8.59 4.51 6.77
N MET A 33 8.47 5.76 7.20
CA MET A 33 8.72 6.15 8.59
C MET A 33 7.68 5.53 9.55
N ALA A 34 6.39 5.60 9.20
CA ALA A 34 5.31 5.07 10.03
C ALA A 34 5.36 3.53 10.15
N PHE A 35 5.62 2.84 9.05
CA PHE A 35 5.64 1.37 9.00
C PHE A 35 6.93 0.79 9.55
N ASN A 36 8.05 1.51 9.45
CA ASN A 36 9.39 1.10 9.89
C ASN A 36 9.70 -0.38 9.61
N PRO A 37 9.71 -0.80 8.32
CA PRO A 37 9.85 -2.20 7.94
C PRO A 37 11.26 -2.70 8.24
N GLY A 38 11.37 -3.79 9.00
CA GLY A 38 12.67 -4.33 9.43
C GLY A 38 13.53 -4.85 8.28
N LYS A 39 12.91 -5.31 7.18
CA LYS A 39 13.60 -5.79 5.98
C LYS A 39 13.48 -4.88 4.77
N GLY A 40 12.84 -3.72 4.91
CA GLY A 40 12.58 -2.82 3.80
C GLY A 40 11.25 -3.08 3.09
N MET A 41 10.91 -2.14 2.21
CA MET A 41 9.66 -2.11 1.47
C MET A 41 9.80 -1.27 0.20
N ASP A 42 9.27 -1.79 -0.90
CA ASP A 42 9.10 -1.04 -2.15
C ASP A 42 7.72 -0.39 -2.22
N PHE A 43 7.66 0.73 -2.93
CA PHE A 43 6.47 1.54 -3.11
C PHE A 43 6.31 1.89 -4.57
N LYS A 44 5.09 1.81 -5.08
CA LYS A 44 4.76 2.19 -6.45
C LYS A 44 3.37 2.79 -6.54
N MET A 45 3.23 3.98 -7.13
CA MET A 45 1.92 4.48 -7.53
C MET A 45 1.35 3.61 -8.65
N ILE A 46 0.05 3.32 -8.57
CA ILE A 46 -0.65 2.60 -9.63
C ILE A 46 -1.55 3.59 -10.37
N GLU A 47 -2.79 3.74 -9.94
CA GLU A 47 -3.78 4.57 -10.62
C GLU A 47 -4.51 5.45 -9.60
N GLY A 48 -4.66 6.73 -9.93
CA GLY A 48 -5.36 7.71 -9.09
C GLY A 48 -4.75 7.82 -7.69
N ASP A 49 -5.56 7.55 -6.68
CA ASP A 49 -5.21 7.59 -5.26
C ASP A 49 -4.70 6.26 -4.70
N ARG A 50 -4.49 5.24 -5.57
CA ARG A 50 -4.02 3.91 -5.20
C ARG A 50 -2.52 3.73 -5.42
N PHE A 51 -1.92 2.96 -4.52
CA PHE A 51 -0.51 2.57 -4.57
C PHE A 51 -0.33 1.13 -4.13
N LEU A 52 0.79 0.53 -4.52
CA LEU A 52 1.21 -0.80 -4.12
C LEU A 52 2.43 -0.71 -3.22
N LEU A 53 2.43 -1.55 -2.20
CA LEU A 53 3.57 -1.83 -1.35
C LEU A 53 3.98 -3.28 -1.54
N GLN A 54 5.29 -3.51 -1.61
CA GLN A 54 5.86 -4.85 -1.47
C GLN A 54 6.74 -4.86 -0.23
N PHE A 55 6.33 -5.64 0.77
CA PHE A 55 7.16 -5.89 1.94
C PHE A 55 8.14 -7.03 1.65
N PHE A 56 9.35 -6.94 2.21
CA PHE A 56 10.35 -8.00 2.07
C PHE A 56 10.24 -9.05 3.19
N HIS A 57 9.27 -8.90 4.10
CA HIS A 57 8.98 -9.85 5.16
C HIS A 57 7.48 -9.87 5.50
N SER A 58 6.91 -11.05 5.74
CA SER A 58 5.47 -11.22 6.03
C SER A 58 5.05 -10.51 7.32
N LEU A 59 5.85 -10.63 8.38
CA LEU A 59 5.56 -9.98 9.67
C LEU A 59 5.42 -8.46 9.57
N ASP A 60 6.22 -7.80 8.72
CA ASP A 60 6.10 -6.35 8.49
C ASP A 60 4.75 -6.04 7.79
N ARG A 61 4.38 -6.82 6.76
CA ARG A 61 3.07 -6.72 6.08
C ARG A 61 1.90 -6.91 7.06
N GLU A 62 1.92 -7.97 7.84
CA GLU A 62 0.85 -8.32 8.78
C GLU A 62 0.70 -7.24 9.87
N ARG A 63 1.80 -6.78 10.46
CA ARG A 63 1.80 -5.70 11.45
C ARG A 63 1.22 -4.41 10.89
N VAL A 64 1.55 -4.08 9.64
CA VAL A 64 1.06 -2.86 8.98
C VAL A 64 -0.43 -2.97 8.65
N LEU A 65 -0.88 -4.10 8.12
CA LEU A 65 -2.29 -4.35 7.83
C LEU A 65 -3.14 -4.33 9.09
N ALA A 66 -2.70 -4.96 10.17
CA ALA A 66 -3.43 -5.05 11.45
C ALA A 66 -3.64 -3.69 12.13
N ARG A 67 -2.88 -2.67 11.74
CA ARG A 67 -2.98 -1.29 12.28
C ARG A 67 -3.67 -0.33 11.32
N SER A 68 -4.22 -0.82 10.21
CA SER A 68 -5.03 -0.01 9.29
C SER A 68 -6.33 0.43 9.99
N PRO A 69 -6.82 1.67 9.80
CA PRO A 69 -6.27 2.71 8.91
C PRO A 69 -5.07 3.46 9.49
N TRP A 70 -4.23 3.98 8.61
CA TRP A 70 -3.10 4.86 8.92
C TRP A 70 -3.41 6.33 8.60
N ALA A 71 -2.60 7.26 9.08
CA ALA A 71 -2.76 8.68 8.81
C ALA A 71 -1.67 9.22 7.86
N TYR A 72 -2.05 10.12 6.95
CA TYR A 72 -1.15 10.89 6.09
C TYR A 72 -1.73 12.29 5.86
N ASP A 73 -1.04 13.33 6.32
CA ASP A 73 -1.42 14.74 6.12
C ASP A 73 -2.92 15.01 6.36
N LYS A 74 -3.43 14.66 7.55
CA LYS A 74 -4.85 14.77 7.96
C LYS A 74 -5.84 13.91 7.17
N ASN A 75 -5.37 13.11 6.22
CA ASN A 75 -6.17 12.13 5.48
C ASN A 75 -5.93 10.71 6.05
N LEU A 76 -6.89 9.81 5.78
CA LEU A 76 -6.76 8.40 6.11
C LEU A 76 -6.12 7.62 4.97
N VAL A 77 -5.31 6.63 5.32
CA VAL A 77 -4.70 5.67 4.41
C VAL A 77 -5.21 4.28 4.77
N ILE A 78 -5.88 3.67 3.80
CA ILE A 78 -6.56 2.39 3.96
C ILE A 78 -5.74 1.34 3.22
N LEU A 79 -5.66 0.14 3.77
CA LEU A 79 -4.79 -0.92 3.26
C LEU A 79 -5.56 -2.23 3.14
N ALA A 80 -5.25 -3.01 2.10
CA ALA A 80 -5.78 -4.35 1.92
C ALA A 80 -4.68 -5.30 1.42
N PRO A 81 -4.68 -6.58 1.83
CA PRO A 81 -3.81 -7.58 1.24
C PRO A 81 -4.11 -7.73 -0.26
N VAL A 82 -3.08 -8.04 -1.03
CA VAL A 82 -3.17 -8.39 -2.45
C VAL A 82 -2.47 -9.73 -2.64
N ASP A 83 -3.19 -10.69 -3.21
CA ASP A 83 -2.62 -11.97 -3.61
C ASP A 83 -2.20 -11.95 -5.09
N TYR A 84 -1.44 -12.94 -5.52
CA TYR A 84 -0.82 -13.00 -6.86
C TYR A 84 -1.83 -12.87 -8.02
N GLU A 85 -3.05 -13.36 -7.83
CA GLU A 85 -4.09 -13.37 -8.87
C GLU A 85 -4.93 -12.09 -8.90
N ASP A 86 -4.81 -11.25 -7.86
CA ASP A 86 -5.63 -10.06 -7.72
C ASP A 86 -5.23 -8.97 -8.71
N ASN A 87 -6.21 -8.15 -9.10
CA ASN A 87 -5.94 -6.87 -9.73
C ASN A 87 -5.96 -5.77 -8.66
N PRO A 88 -4.81 -5.15 -8.30
CA PRO A 88 -4.74 -4.13 -7.26
C PRO A 88 -5.69 -2.93 -7.48
N ASN A 89 -6.02 -2.62 -8.74
CA ASN A 89 -6.95 -1.54 -9.08
C ASN A 89 -8.41 -1.88 -8.76
N LEU A 90 -8.73 -3.17 -8.63
CA LEU A 90 -10.09 -3.67 -8.39
C LEU A 90 -10.29 -4.19 -6.96
N VAL A 91 -9.24 -4.20 -6.13
CA VAL A 91 -9.36 -4.61 -4.73
C VAL A 91 -10.32 -3.68 -4.02
N ASP A 92 -11.32 -4.28 -3.39
CA ASP A 92 -12.23 -3.60 -2.49
C ASP A 92 -11.59 -3.50 -1.10
N PHE A 93 -11.63 -2.31 -0.53
CA PHE A 93 -11.12 -2.09 0.81
C PHE A 93 -12.26 -2.35 1.77
N LYS A 94 -12.27 -3.54 2.36
CA LYS A 94 -13.26 -3.87 3.38
C LYS A 94 -13.05 -2.97 4.59
N PHE A 95 -14.00 -2.07 4.79
CA PHE A 95 -14.19 -1.38 6.05
C PHE A 95 -15.34 -2.10 6.74
N LEU A 96 -15.12 -2.56 7.97
CA LEU A 96 -16.00 -3.39 8.81
C LEU A 96 -15.64 -4.88 8.81
#